data_AF-A0A954BKA4-F1
#
_entry.id   AF-A0A954BKA4-F1
#
_cell.length_a   1.000
_cell.length_b   1.000
_cell.length_c   1.000
_cell.angle_alpha   90.00
_cell.angle_beta   90.00
_cell.angle_gamma   90.00
#
_symmetry.space_group_name_H-M   'P 1'
#
loop_
_entity.id
_entity.type
_entity.pdbx_description
1 polymer ?
#
loop_
_entity_poly.entity_id
_entity_poly.type
_entity_poly.pdbx_seq_one_letter_code
_entity_poly.pdbx_strand_id
1 'polypeptide(L)'
;REVTGEDGKTYRIGSIGGGGRYDDLVARFTGQSVPATGFSIGISRLAAALQIMGETAKLDGPVVVLNLDRDNPSTALGIAAELRRAGIRAEAYMGGANNMGKQMKYADRRNSPAAVMVGEDEIARGTVTIKDLEMGALKAAAIKSNEEYREARPGQVEVQRADMVATIRAIVEAQA
;
A
#
# COMPACT_ATOMS: atom_id res chain seq x y z
N ARG A 1 -15.40 -10.77 -25.42
CA ARG A 1 -14.39 -9.85 -26.00
C ARG A 1 -13.05 -10.57 -26.00
N GLU A 2 -12.26 -10.43 -27.05
CA GLU A 2 -10.87 -10.93 -27.06
C GLU A 2 -9.94 -9.82 -26.56
N VAL A 3 -9.02 -10.18 -25.68
CA VAL A 3 -8.05 -9.28 -25.05
C VAL A 3 -6.69 -9.96 -25.07
N THR A 4 -5.67 -9.26 -25.53
CA THR A 4 -4.29 -9.73 -25.42
C THR A 4 -3.77 -9.37 -24.03
N GLY A 5 -3.35 -10.38 -23.26
CA GLY A 5 -2.76 -10.18 -21.95
C GLY A 5 -1.29 -9.73 -22.02
N GLU A 6 -0.72 -9.35 -20.89
CA GLU A 6 0.70 -8.94 -20.78
C GLU A 6 1.68 -10.06 -21.19
N ASP A 7 1.26 -11.33 -21.12
CA ASP A 7 2.05 -12.49 -21.54
C ASP A 7 2.03 -12.72 -23.08
N GLY A 8 1.41 -11.80 -23.83
CA GLY A 8 1.27 -11.86 -25.28
C GLY A 8 0.23 -12.87 -25.77
N LYS A 9 -0.47 -13.57 -24.87
CA LYS A 9 -1.53 -14.51 -25.25
C LYS A 9 -2.87 -13.80 -25.42
N THR A 10 -3.67 -14.29 -26.36
CA THR A 10 -5.03 -13.83 -26.56
C THR A 10 -5.99 -14.62 -25.67
N TYR A 11 -6.73 -13.91 -24.84
CA TYR A 11 -7.74 -14.44 -23.94
C TYR A 11 -9.14 -14.04 -24.40
N ARG A 12 -10.10 -14.94 -24.26
CA ARG A 12 -11.52 -14.66 -24.49
C ARG A 12 -12.22 -14.40 -23.15
N ILE A 13 -12.51 -13.13 -22.86
CA ILE A 13 -13.30 -12.74 -21.70
C ILE A 13 -14.78 -12.91 -22.05
N GLY A 14 -15.42 -13.89 -21.39
CA GLY A 14 -16.87 -14.14 -21.45
C GLY A 14 -17.66 -13.23 -20.51
N SER A 15 -18.94 -13.57 -20.26
CA SER A 15 -19.76 -12.77 -19.35
C SER A 15 -19.23 -12.83 -17.91
N ILE A 16 -18.95 -11.67 -17.32
CA ILE A 16 -18.49 -11.54 -15.91
C ILE A 16 -19.65 -11.38 -14.92
N GLY A 17 -20.85 -11.14 -15.44
CA GLY A 17 -22.08 -11.00 -14.68
C GLY A 17 -23.28 -11.34 -15.55
N GLY A 18 -24.45 -11.43 -14.93
CA GLY A 18 -25.70 -11.75 -15.60
C GLY A 18 -26.88 -11.36 -14.74
N GLY A 19 -28.01 -11.08 -15.37
CA GLY A 19 -29.22 -10.65 -14.70
C GLY A 19 -30.41 -10.71 -15.61
N GLY A 20 -31.55 -10.28 -15.09
CA GLY A 20 -32.80 -10.31 -15.81
C GLY A 20 -34.00 -10.01 -14.91
N ARG A 21 -35.17 -10.20 -15.51
CA ARG A 21 -36.46 -10.13 -14.85
C ARG A 21 -36.96 -11.53 -14.53
N TYR A 22 -37.50 -11.71 -13.33
CA TYR A 22 -37.83 -13.00 -12.73
C TYR A 22 -39.12 -12.91 -11.88
N ASP A 23 -40.21 -12.47 -12.50
CA ASP A 23 -41.47 -12.15 -11.80
C ASP A 23 -42.09 -13.33 -11.02
N ASP A 24 -41.80 -14.56 -11.45
CA ASP A 24 -42.32 -15.76 -10.80
C ASP A 24 -41.37 -16.34 -9.74
N LEU A 25 -40.17 -15.78 -9.58
CA LEU A 25 -39.15 -16.36 -8.69
C LEU A 25 -39.60 -16.34 -7.24
N VAL A 26 -40.19 -15.22 -6.79
CA VAL A 26 -40.71 -15.06 -5.42
C VAL A 26 -41.92 -15.96 -5.18
N ALA A 27 -42.78 -16.11 -6.19
CA ALA A 27 -43.98 -16.95 -6.12
C ALA A 27 -43.65 -18.42 -5.87
N ARG A 28 -42.54 -18.92 -6.42
CA ARG A 28 -42.09 -20.32 -6.20
C ARG A 28 -41.78 -20.66 -4.75
N PHE A 29 -41.42 -19.67 -3.93
CA PHE A 29 -41.06 -19.89 -2.51
C PHE A 29 -42.12 -19.40 -1.53
N THR A 30 -42.96 -18.45 -1.92
CA THR A 30 -43.89 -17.77 -1.01
C THR A 30 -45.36 -17.88 -1.43
N GLY A 31 -45.64 -18.32 -2.66
CA GLY A 31 -46.98 -18.32 -3.26
C GLY A 31 -47.47 -16.93 -3.69
N GLN A 32 -46.70 -15.86 -3.44
CA GLN A 32 -47.07 -14.50 -3.80
C GLN A 32 -46.44 -14.11 -5.14
N SER A 33 -47.26 -13.62 -6.07
CA SER A 33 -46.77 -13.04 -7.34
C SER A 33 -46.16 -11.67 -7.07
N VAL A 34 -44.84 -11.57 -7.20
CA VAL A 34 -44.08 -10.34 -6.96
C VAL A 34 -43.08 -10.16 -8.11
N PRO A 35 -43.30 -9.17 -8.99
CA PRO A 35 -42.34 -8.83 -10.04
C PRO A 35 -40.96 -8.54 -9.47
N ALA A 36 -39.92 -9.10 -10.07
CA ALA A 36 -38.56 -8.99 -9.56
C ALA A 36 -37.56 -8.82 -10.71
N THR A 37 -36.56 -7.98 -10.50
CA THR A 37 -35.41 -7.84 -11.40
C THR A 37 -34.14 -7.86 -10.58
N GLY A 38 -33.08 -8.43 -11.12
CA GLY A 38 -31.80 -8.45 -10.44
C GLY A 38 -30.67 -8.81 -11.37
N PHE A 39 -29.46 -8.55 -10.93
CA PHE A 39 -28.25 -8.99 -11.59
C PHE A 39 -27.23 -9.45 -10.55
N SER A 40 -26.24 -10.17 -11.03
CA SER A 40 -25.14 -10.70 -10.24
C SER A 40 -23.85 -10.50 -11.00
N ILE A 41 -22.76 -10.32 -10.26
CA ILE A 41 -21.41 -10.24 -10.81
C ILE A 41 -20.58 -11.32 -10.11
N GLY A 42 -19.85 -12.11 -10.91
CA GLY A 42 -18.90 -13.07 -10.39
C GLY A 42 -17.59 -12.36 -10.05
N ILE A 43 -17.36 -12.08 -8.76
CA ILE A 43 -16.15 -11.36 -8.31
C ILE A 43 -14.86 -12.04 -8.79
N SER A 44 -14.78 -13.37 -8.73
CA SER A 44 -13.60 -14.10 -9.22
C SER A 44 -13.39 -13.94 -10.73
N ARG A 45 -14.47 -13.86 -11.52
CA ARG A 45 -14.40 -13.66 -12.97
C ARG A 45 -14.02 -12.22 -13.32
N LEU A 46 -14.58 -11.25 -12.61
CA LEU A 46 -14.21 -9.85 -12.74
C LEU A 46 -12.73 -9.64 -12.40
N ALA A 47 -12.24 -10.20 -11.28
CA ALA A 47 -10.85 -10.10 -10.88
C ALA A 47 -9.89 -10.71 -11.92
N ALA A 48 -10.20 -11.91 -12.43
CA ALA A 48 -9.40 -12.53 -13.48
C ALA A 48 -9.40 -11.71 -14.79
N ALA A 49 -10.54 -11.13 -15.16
CA ALA A 49 -10.63 -10.25 -16.32
C ALA A 49 -9.77 -9.00 -16.16
N LEU A 50 -9.84 -8.33 -15.00
CA LEU A 50 -9.00 -7.16 -14.68
C LEU A 50 -7.51 -7.50 -14.73
N GLN A 51 -7.13 -8.66 -14.20
CA GLN A 51 -5.74 -9.11 -14.24
C GLN A 51 -5.25 -9.37 -15.67
N ILE A 52 -6.06 -10.01 -16.52
CA ILE A 52 -5.73 -10.22 -17.94
C ILE A 52 -5.58 -8.89 -18.68
N MET A 53 -6.42 -7.91 -18.37
CA MET A 53 -6.38 -6.58 -19.00
C MET A 53 -5.23 -5.71 -18.48
N GLY A 54 -4.49 -6.15 -17.45
CA GLY A 54 -3.51 -5.31 -16.77
C GLY A 54 -4.14 -4.14 -15.98
N GLU A 55 -5.46 -4.16 -15.80
CA GLU A 55 -6.23 -3.10 -15.11
C GLU A 55 -6.29 -3.33 -13.59
N THR A 56 -5.21 -3.87 -13.01
CA THR A 56 -5.07 -3.97 -11.56
C THR A 56 -4.38 -2.74 -11.03
N ALA A 57 -5.11 -1.92 -10.26
CA ALA A 57 -4.47 -0.83 -9.52
C ALA A 57 -3.53 -1.43 -8.46
N LYS A 58 -2.28 -1.00 -8.45
CA LYS A 58 -1.44 -1.16 -7.26
C LYS A 58 -2.00 -0.21 -6.21
N LEU A 59 -2.43 -0.77 -5.09
CA LEU A 59 -2.79 0.02 -3.92
C LEU A 59 -1.51 0.27 -3.12
N ASP A 60 -1.24 1.52 -2.82
CA ASP A 60 -0.15 1.83 -1.92
C ASP A 60 -0.44 1.29 -0.52
N GLY A 61 0.62 0.78 0.07
CA GLY A 61 0.65 0.34 1.45
C GLY A 61 0.50 1.51 2.42
N PRO A 62 0.30 1.21 3.71
CA PRO A 62 0.49 2.22 4.74
C PRO A 62 1.96 2.61 4.84
N VAL A 63 2.23 3.85 5.27
CA VAL A 63 3.55 4.29 5.74
C VAL A 63 4.00 3.38 6.88
N VAL A 64 5.21 2.83 6.77
CA VAL A 64 5.75 1.94 7.80
C VAL A 64 6.69 2.69 8.73
N VAL A 65 6.39 2.67 10.02
CA VAL A 65 7.27 3.17 11.08
C VAL A 65 8.16 2.03 11.56
N LEU A 66 9.46 2.18 11.39
CA LEU A 66 10.45 1.21 11.84
C LEU A 66 10.53 1.25 13.37
N ASN A 67 10.66 0.08 13.97
CA ASN A 67 10.87 -0.07 15.40
C ASN A 67 12.36 -0.32 15.65
N LEU A 68 13.11 0.77 15.83
CA LEU A 68 14.56 0.74 16.04
C LEU A 68 14.94 0.56 17.52
N ASP A 69 14.05 0.97 18.44
CA ASP A 69 14.15 0.70 19.87
C ASP A 69 13.22 -0.45 20.25
N ARG A 70 13.81 -1.63 20.49
CA ARG A 70 13.04 -2.83 20.82
C ARG A 70 12.46 -2.83 22.22
N ASP A 71 13.15 -2.20 23.15
CA ASP A 71 12.77 -2.20 24.56
C ASP A 71 11.60 -1.23 24.77
N ASN A 72 11.44 -0.26 23.87
CA ASN A 72 10.33 0.68 23.89
C ASN A 72 9.62 0.83 22.51
N PRO A 73 8.77 -0.15 22.11
CA PRO A 73 8.00 -0.05 20.88
C PRO A 73 6.93 1.06 20.91
N SER A 74 6.70 1.70 22.08
CA SER A 74 5.68 2.73 22.24
C SER A 74 5.94 3.94 21.35
N THR A 75 7.22 4.26 21.07
CA THR A 75 7.60 5.35 20.18
C THR A 75 7.10 5.11 18.76
N ALA A 76 7.41 3.94 18.19
CA ALA A 76 6.98 3.58 16.83
C ALA A 76 5.45 3.50 16.74
N LEU A 77 4.80 2.89 17.74
CA LEU A 77 3.33 2.82 17.83
C LEU A 77 2.69 4.20 17.93
N GLY A 78 3.26 5.09 18.73
CA GLY A 78 2.79 6.46 18.94
C GLY A 78 2.89 7.30 17.67
N ILE A 79 4.01 7.21 16.95
CA ILE A 79 4.20 7.84 15.64
C ILE A 79 3.15 7.32 14.65
N ALA A 80 2.96 6.01 14.56
CA ALA A 80 1.96 5.43 13.67
C ALA A 80 0.54 5.90 14.04
N ALA A 81 0.22 6.04 15.32
CA ALA A 81 -1.06 6.57 15.79
C ALA A 81 -1.24 8.06 15.46
N GLU A 82 -0.19 8.87 15.55
CA GLU A 82 -0.21 10.28 15.15
C GLU A 82 -0.48 10.42 13.65
N LEU A 83 0.23 9.66 12.81
CA LEU A 83 0.00 9.64 11.37
C LEU A 83 -1.45 9.25 11.02
N ARG A 84 -1.99 8.21 11.67
CA ARG A 84 -3.38 7.81 11.50
C ARG A 84 -4.38 8.89 11.92
N ARG A 85 -4.12 9.61 13.03
CA ARG A 85 -4.95 10.76 13.45
C ARG A 85 -4.92 11.90 12.43
N ALA A 86 -3.83 12.06 11.69
CA ALA A 86 -3.74 12.99 10.58
C ALA A 86 -4.34 12.46 9.26
N GLY A 87 -4.99 11.30 9.26
CA GLY A 87 -5.58 10.69 8.07
C GLY A 87 -4.59 9.98 7.14
N ILE A 88 -3.34 9.79 7.58
CA ILE A 88 -2.32 9.06 6.83
C ILE A 88 -2.37 7.59 7.24
N ARG A 89 -2.51 6.68 6.26
CA ARG A 89 -2.45 5.23 6.52
C ARG A 89 -1.04 4.90 7.01
N ALA A 90 -0.91 4.44 8.24
CA ALA A 90 0.38 4.11 8.83
C ALA A 90 0.32 2.93 9.80
N GLU A 91 1.39 2.12 9.82
CA GLU A 91 1.57 1.00 10.73
C GLU A 91 3.00 0.98 11.30
N ALA A 92 3.17 0.46 12.51
CA ALA A 92 4.49 0.25 13.09
C ALA A 92 4.96 -1.18 12.79
N TYR A 93 6.25 -1.36 12.54
CA TYR A 93 6.84 -2.69 12.40
C TYR A 93 6.88 -3.40 13.76
N MET A 94 6.16 -4.52 13.88
CA MET A 94 6.08 -5.33 15.11
C MET A 94 6.77 -6.69 14.99
N GLY A 95 7.64 -6.85 13.98
CA GLY A 95 8.30 -8.13 13.74
C GLY A 95 9.49 -8.41 14.66
N GLY A 96 9.97 -9.65 14.59
CA GLY A 96 11.04 -10.17 15.45
C GLY A 96 12.46 -9.67 15.14
N ALA A 97 12.65 -8.88 14.09
CA ALA A 97 13.97 -8.55 13.56
C ALA A 97 14.49 -7.17 14.01
N ASN A 98 15.66 -7.15 14.64
CA ASN A 98 16.37 -5.92 15.04
C ASN A 98 17.06 -5.23 13.86
N ASN A 99 17.22 -5.94 12.74
CA ASN A 99 17.95 -5.42 11.60
C ASN A 99 17.05 -4.47 10.80
N MET A 100 17.42 -3.19 10.74
CA MET A 100 16.80 -2.16 9.92
C MET A 100 16.54 -2.61 8.48
N GLY A 101 17.47 -3.34 7.86
CA GLY A 101 17.32 -3.89 6.51
C GLY A 101 16.17 -4.89 6.37
N LYS A 102 15.84 -5.67 7.41
CA LYS A 102 14.67 -6.57 7.39
C LYS A 102 13.37 -5.78 7.53
N GLN A 103 13.36 -4.71 8.31
CA GLN A 103 12.20 -3.82 8.44
C GLN A 103 11.97 -3.01 7.16
N MET A 104 13.04 -2.57 6.50
CA MET A 104 12.97 -1.90 5.20
C MET A 104 12.43 -2.85 4.12
N LYS A 105 12.87 -4.11 4.09
CA LYS A 105 12.29 -5.16 3.22
C LYS A 105 10.82 -5.43 3.52
N TYR A 106 10.37 -5.21 4.75
CA TYR A 106 8.96 -5.30 5.09
C TYR A 106 8.19 -4.12 4.51
N ALA A 107 8.68 -2.89 4.68
CA ALA A 107 8.07 -1.70 4.09
C ALA A 107 7.94 -1.80 2.56
N ASP A 108 9.00 -2.27 1.90
CA ASP A 108 9.01 -2.56 0.46
C ASP A 108 7.94 -3.59 0.06
N ARG A 109 7.85 -4.72 0.77
CA ARG A 109 6.82 -5.74 0.53
C ARG A 109 5.40 -5.24 0.77
N ARG A 110 5.22 -4.26 1.65
CA ARG A 110 3.93 -3.63 1.91
C ARG A 110 3.55 -2.64 0.81
N ASN A 111 4.41 -2.41 -0.19
CA ASN A 111 4.29 -1.34 -1.17
C ASN A 111 4.12 0.02 -0.49
N SER A 112 4.88 0.23 0.60
CA SER A 112 4.77 1.44 1.41
C SER A 112 5.30 2.66 0.63
N PRO A 113 4.61 3.81 0.66
CA PRO A 113 5.08 5.03 -0.01
C PRO A 113 6.32 5.62 0.68
N ALA A 114 6.36 5.52 2.02
CA ALA A 114 7.45 6.02 2.84
C ALA A 114 7.74 5.12 4.05
N ALA A 115 8.96 5.20 4.57
CA ALA A 115 9.37 4.57 5.81
C ALA A 115 9.82 5.63 6.82
N VAL A 116 9.38 5.52 8.07
CA VAL A 116 9.74 6.44 9.15
C VAL A 116 10.72 5.76 10.10
N MET A 117 11.83 6.42 10.39
CA MET A 117 12.93 5.91 11.19
C MET A 117 13.19 6.88 12.35
N VAL A 118 13.09 6.34 13.56
CA VAL A 118 13.32 7.07 14.81
C VAL A 118 14.09 6.15 15.73
N GLY A 119 15.39 6.39 15.87
CA GLY A 119 16.25 5.76 16.86
C GLY A 119 16.48 6.69 18.06
N GLU A 120 17.34 6.25 18.97
CA GLU A 120 17.70 7.01 20.17
C GLU A 120 18.28 8.39 19.84
N ASP A 121 19.11 8.47 18.80
CA ASP A 121 19.75 9.70 18.34
C ASP A 121 18.72 10.72 17.83
N GLU A 122 17.77 10.30 17.00
CA GLU A 122 16.69 11.17 16.50
C GLU A 122 15.78 11.63 17.65
N ILE A 123 15.47 10.75 18.60
CA ILE A 123 14.69 11.11 19.80
C ILE A 123 15.42 12.19 20.60
N ALA A 124 16.73 12.03 20.83
CA ALA A 124 17.53 13.01 21.55
C ALA A 124 17.59 14.37 20.83
N ARG A 125 17.58 14.37 19.49
CA ARG A 125 17.57 15.59 18.67
C ARG A 125 16.17 16.16 18.42
N GLY A 126 15.11 15.47 18.81
CA GLY A 126 13.73 15.85 18.47
C GLY A 126 13.42 15.77 16.98
N THR A 127 14.18 15.00 16.23
CA THR A 127 14.04 14.83 14.78
C THR A 127 13.42 13.49 14.43
N VAL A 128 13.05 13.34 13.16
CA VAL A 128 12.60 12.09 12.56
C VAL A 128 13.22 11.97 11.19
N THR A 129 13.70 10.77 10.87
CA THR A 129 14.21 10.46 9.55
C THR A 129 13.11 9.79 8.73
N ILE A 130 12.78 10.36 7.57
CA ILE A 130 11.78 9.82 6.64
C ILE A 130 12.51 9.38 5.38
N LYS A 131 12.17 8.20 4.87
CA LYS A 131 12.65 7.69 3.59
C LYS A 131 11.49 7.51 2.62
N ASP A 132 11.50 8.26 1.53
CA ASP A 132 10.66 8.02 0.36
C ASP A 132 11.14 6.73 -0.33
N LEU A 133 10.28 5.73 -0.41
CA LEU A 133 10.64 4.42 -0.93
C LEU A 133 10.61 4.37 -2.46
N GLU A 134 9.73 5.13 -3.09
CA GLU A 134 9.63 5.20 -4.55
C GLU A 134 10.77 6.04 -5.12
N MET A 135 10.94 7.27 -4.63
CA MET A 135 12.05 8.14 -5.04
C MET A 135 13.40 7.53 -4.65
N GLY A 136 13.45 6.83 -3.51
CA GLY A 136 14.60 6.07 -3.07
C GLY A 136 14.97 4.98 -4.09
N ALA A 137 13.99 4.22 -4.59
CA ALA A 137 14.21 3.20 -5.61
C ALA A 137 14.65 3.79 -6.96
N LEU A 138 14.03 4.90 -7.40
CA LEU A 138 14.39 5.60 -8.63
C LEU A 138 15.84 6.10 -8.62
N LYS A 139 16.24 6.77 -7.54
CA LYS A 139 17.62 7.26 -7.39
C LYS A 139 18.62 6.12 -7.22
N ALA A 140 18.23 5.04 -6.55
CA ALA A 140 19.07 3.85 -6.41
C ALA A 140 19.39 3.19 -7.76
N ALA A 141 18.44 3.17 -8.70
CA ALA A 141 18.65 2.59 -10.03
C ALA A 141 19.74 3.29 -10.85
N ALA A 142 20.04 4.55 -10.54
CA ALA A 142 21.11 5.32 -11.18
C ALA A 142 22.50 5.09 -10.56
N ILE A 143 22.58 4.49 -9.36
CA ILE A 143 23.82 4.34 -8.60
C ILE A 143 24.43 2.96 -8.88
N LYS A 144 25.72 2.93 -9.23
CA LYS A 144 26.43 1.69 -9.60
C LYS A 144 27.29 1.11 -8.46
N SER A 145 27.56 1.89 -7.41
CA SER A 145 28.42 1.48 -6.29
C SER A 145 27.70 1.53 -4.94
N ASN A 146 28.01 0.57 -4.06
CA ASN A 146 27.48 0.50 -2.69
C ASN A 146 27.95 1.68 -1.81
N GLU A 147 29.13 2.25 -2.08
CA GLU A 147 29.66 3.41 -1.33
C GLU A 147 28.86 4.67 -1.67
N GLU A 148 28.66 4.92 -2.97
CA GLU A 148 27.87 6.04 -3.47
C GLU A 148 26.40 5.96 -3.01
N TYR A 149 25.84 4.76 -2.88
CA TYR A 149 24.50 4.57 -2.30
C TYR A 149 24.41 4.99 -0.83
N ARG A 150 25.45 4.68 -0.05
CA ARG A 150 25.50 5.01 1.39
C ARG A 150 25.70 6.50 1.63
N GLU A 151 26.46 7.16 0.77
CA GLU A 151 26.68 8.60 0.84
C GLU A 151 25.47 9.39 0.35
N ALA A 152 24.86 8.99 -0.77
CA ALA A 152 23.76 9.71 -1.38
C ALA A 152 22.44 9.63 -0.60
N ARG A 153 22.30 8.65 0.33
CA ARG A 153 21.10 8.37 1.14
C ARG A 153 19.79 8.65 0.37
N PRO A 154 19.57 7.96 -0.77
CA PRO A 154 18.56 8.37 -1.74
C PRO A 154 17.16 8.35 -1.13
N GLY A 155 16.46 9.48 -1.26
CA GLY A 155 15.09 9.64 -0.76
C GLY A 155 14.98 9.82 0.75
N GLN A 156 16.08 9.95 1.49
CA GLN A 156 16.08 10.13 2.93
C GLN A 156 16.17 11.61 3.31
N VAL A 157 15.29 12.05 4.20
CA VAL A 157 15.26 13.42 4.72
C VAL A 157 15.08 13.36 6.24
N GLU A 158 15.89 14.10 6.98
CA GLU A 158 15.71 14.30 8.42
C GLU A 158 14.96 15.61 8.65
N VAL A 159 13.86 15.56 9.40
CA VAL A 159 12.98 16.70 9.69
C VAL A 159 12.71 16.82 11.18
N GLN A 160 12.25 17.99 11.63
CA GLN A 160 11.78 18.14 13.00
C GLN A 160 10.51 17.31 13.23
N ARG A 161 10.32 16.81 14.46
CA ARG A 161 9.18 15.94 14.78
C ARG A 161 7.82 16.57 14.47
N ALA A 162 7.74 17.91 14.57
CA ALA A 162 6.54 18.70 14.28
C ALA A 162 6.19 18.73 12.78
N ASP A 163 7.20 18.69 11.90
CA ASP A 163 7.02 18.77 10.45
C ASP A 163 6.76 17.39 9.81
N MET A 164 6.98 16.32 10.55
CA MET A 164 6.89 14.93 10.09
C MET A 164 5.59 14.63 9.31
N VAL A 165 4.43 15.05 9.85
CA VAL A 165 3.12 14.81 9.21
C VAL A 165 3.02 15.53 7.87
N ALA A 166 3.49 16.78 7.80
CA ALA A 166 3.45 17.58 6.57
C ALA A 166 4.38 16.98 5.50
N THR A 167 5.59 16.57 5.89
CA THR A 167 6.55 15.93 4.98
C THR A 167 6.03 14.61 4.43
N ILE A 168 5.48 13.74 5.28
CA ILE A 168 4.94 12.44 4.84
C ILE A 168 3.71 12.63 3.95
N ARG A 169 2.85 13.60 4.27
CA ARG A 169 1.72 13.95 3.42
C ARG A 169 2.17 14.34 2.01
N ALA A 170 3.16 15.23 1.91
CA ALA A 170 3.70 15.64 0.62
C ALA A 170 4.26 14.46 -0.19
N ILE A 171 4.91 13.49 0.47
CA ILE A 171 5.39 12.27 -0.20
C ILE A 171 4.21 11.44 -0.71
N VAL A 172 3.23 11.16 0.15
CA VAL A 172 2.06 10.32 -0.22
C VAL A 172 1.23 10.98 -1.33
N GLU A 173 1.04 12.30 -1.30
CA GLU A 173 0.28 13.03 -2.30
C GLU A 173 1.04 13.18 -3.64
N ALA A 174 2.38 13.16 -3.63
CA ALA A 174 3.17 13.19 -4.86
C ALA A 174 3.16 11.86 -5.62
N GLN A 175 2.77 10.77 -4.97
CA GLN A 175 2.75 9.41 -5.50
C GLN A 175 1.33 8.94 -5.91
N ALA A 176 0.29 9.70 -5.53
CA ALA A 176 -1.13 9.43 -5.81
C ALA A 176 -1.56 9.94 -7.18
#